data_AF-A0A369Q1X9-F1
#
_entry.id   AF-A0A369Q1X9-F1
#
_cell.length_a   1.000
_cell.length_b   1.000
_cell.length_c   1.000
_cell.angle_alpha   90.00
_cell.angle_beta   90.00
_cell.angle_gamma   90.00
#
_symmetry.space_group_name_H-M   'P 1'
#
loop_
_entity.id
_entity.type
_entity.pdbx_description
1 polymer ?
#
loop_
_entity_poly.entity_id
_entity_poly.type
_entity_poly.pdbx_seq_one_letter_code
_entity_poly.pdbx_strand_id
1 'polypeptide(L)'
;MLSGCPDPGCLNPNPKYSFGVTAAFTPDKDKVQVGDTIYLVSEFPSTLTPIGSQAPVDYTNAATIGSAITIVEYLPNKERKWYVYDFDFIAMKGEAFNSTNIPVPEAAEGVRYVETNGKYEMKIAIVPKKKGNYAFLLSNAYSDSRAIKGKDRCDRATFSISLQNDHQASVALMEKWSDGPVGEQGNVYAFTVN
;
A
#
# COMPACT_ATOMS: atom_id res chain seq x y z
N MET A 1 14.79 2.40 8.36
CA MET A 1 13.87 1.73 9.30
C MET A 1 12.70 2.67 9.48
N LEU A 2 11.44 2.19 9.46
CA LEU A 2 10.34 2.97 10.04
C LEU A 2 10.57 3.01 11.56
N SER A 3 11.50 3.84 12.00
CA SER A 3 11.71 4.10 13.42
C SER A 3 10.66 5.10 13.88
N GLY A 4 9.40 4.67 13.88
CA GLY A 4 8.60 4.96 15.05
C GLY A 4 9.24 4.15 16.17
N CYS A 5 10.22 4.75 16.87
CA CYS A 5 10.69 4.15 18.12
C CYS A 5 9.44 3.79 18.92
N PRO A 6 9.29 2.53 19.38
CA PRO A 6 8.20 2.21 20.27
C PRO A 6 8.29 3.19 21.43
N ASP A 7 7.24 3.98 21.62
CA ASP A 7 7.11 4.81 22.80
C ASP A 7 7.39 3.88 24.00
N PRO A 8 8.39 4.16 24.85
CA PRO A 8 8.76 3.29 25.95
C PRO A 8 7.62 3.04 26.94
N GLY A 9 6.49 3.77 26.83
CA GLY A 9 5.24 3.48 27.53
C GLY A 9 4.36 2.36 26.93
N CYS A 10 4.68 1.82 25.74
CA CYS A 10 3.92 0.74 25.11
C CYS A 10 4.51 -0.63 25.42
N LEU A 11 3.94 -1.31 26.42
CA LEU A 11 4.38 -2.63 26.90
C LEU A 11 4.12 -3.78 25.91
N ASN A 12 3.29 -3.58 24.87
CA ASN A 12 3.03 -4.57 23.83
C ASN A 12 3.19 -3.94 22.43
N PRO A 13 4.24 -4.29 21.68
CA PRO A 13 4.45 -3.76 20.32
C PRO A 13 3.52 -4.39 19.28
N ASN A 14 2.78 -5.45 19.64
CA ASN A 14 1.96 -6.19 18.69
C ASN A 14 0.60 -5.53 18.44
N PRO A 15 0.12 -5.51 17.18
CA PRO A 15 -1.20 -5.00 16.85
C PRO A 15 -2.28 -5.82 17.57
N LYS A 16 -3.21 -5.12 18.21
CA LYS A 16 -4.34 -5.71 18.96
C LYS A 16 -5.46 -6.17 18.05
N TYR A 17 -5.62 -5.51 16.91
CA TYR A 17 -6.66 -5.79 15.93
C TYR A 17 -6.04 -6.08 14.56
N SER A 18 -6.68 -6.96 13.81
CA SER A 18 -6.40 -7.18 12.39
C SER A 18 -7.71 -7.01 11.63
N PHE A 19 -7.72 -6.14 10.64
CA PHE A 19 -8.89 -5.83 9.81
C PHE A 19 -8.60 -6.24 8.36
N GLY A 20 -9.63 -6.73 7.65
CA GLY A 20 -9.56 -6.91 6.20
C GLY A 20 -10.07 -5.66 5.49
N VAL A 21 -9.29 -5.15 4.54
CA VAL A 21 -9.66 -3.99 3.70
C VAL A 21 -9.27 -4.25 2.25
N THR A 22 -9.81 -3.46 1.32
CA THR A 22 -9.57 -3.65 -0.12
C THR A 22 -8.99 -2.40 -0.77
N ALA A 23 -8.14 -2.59 -1.76
CA ALA A 23 -7.63 -1.52 -2.62
C ALA A 23 -7.69 -1.93 -4.10
N ALA A 24 -7.58 -0.97 -5.01
CA ALA A 24 -7.54 -1.22 -6.44
C ALA A 24 -6.65 -0.20 -7.16
N PHE A 25 -5.97 -0.65 -8.21
CA PHE A 25 -5.34 0.21 -9.22
C PHE A 25 -6.31 0.42 -10.39
N THR A 26 -6.49 1.65 -10.84
CA THR A 26 -7.43 2.00 -11.91
C THR A 26 -6.82 3.01 -12.90
N PRO A 27 -7.06 2.89 -14.22
CA PRO A 27 -7.79 1.81 -14.87
C PRO A 27 -7.00 0.49 -14.78
N ASP A 28 -7.71 -0.63 -14.65
CA ASP A 28 -7.14 -1.97 -14.62
C ASP A 28 -6.73 -2.35 -16.04
N LYS A 29 -5.48 -2.06 -16.42
CA LYS A 29 -4.94 -2.24 -17.77
C LYS A 29 -3.55 -2.83 -17.69
N ASP A 30 -3.30 -3.84 -18.54
CA ASP A 30 -1.99 -4.42 -18.74
C ASP A 30 -1.02 -3.49 -19.49
N LYS A 31 -1.53 -2.40 -20.10
CA LYS A 31 -0.76 -1.45 -20.89
C LYS A 31 -1.20 -0.01 -20.65
N VAL A 32 -0.21 0.85 -20.44
CA VAL A 32 -0.35 2.31 -20.34
C VAL A 32 0.73 3.00 -21.18
N GLN A 33 0.64 4.30 -21.35
CA GLN A 33 1.68 5.14 -21.96
C GLN A 33 2.44 5.93 -20.87
N VAL A 34 3.65 6.38 -21.18
CA VAL A 34 4.31 7.43 -20.37
C VAL A 34 3.37 8.64 -20.24
N GLY A 35 3.20 9.12 -19.00
CA GLY A 35 2.30 10.24 -18.69
C GLY A 35 0.83 9.86 -18.43
N ASP A 36 0.41 8.61 -18.70
CA ASP A 36 -0.91 8.14 -18.28
C ASP A 36 -1.02 8.12 -16.75
N THR A 37 -2.23 8.27 -16.22
CA THR A 37 -2.46 8.22 -14.78
C THR A 37 -3.04 6.87 -14.35
N ILE A 38 -2.37 6.22 -13.41
CA ILE A 38 -2.87 5.07 -12.67
C ILE A 38 -3.24 5.54 -11.27
N TYR A 39 -4.46 5.28 -10.82
CA TYR A 39 -4.92 5.63 -9.48
C TYR A 39 -4.89 4.41 -8.57
N LEU A 40 -4.17 4.50 -7.45
CA LEU A 40 -4.40 3.63 -6.31
C LEU A 40 -5.57 4.19 -5.49
N VAL A 41 -6.63 3.39 -5.33
CA VAL A 41 -7.84 3.76 -4.60
C VAL A 41 -8.10 2.73 -3.51
N SER A 42 -8.39 3.20 -2.30
CA SER A 42 -8.82 2.36 -1.18
C SER A 42 -9.73 3.16 -0.26
N GLU A 43 -10.83 2.53 0.18
CA GLU A 43 -11.79 3.13 1.11
C GLU A 43 -12.35 2.05 2.04
N PHE A 44 -12.49 2.37 3.33
CA PHE A 44 -13.16 1.51 4.30
C PHE A 44 -13.76 2.32 5.46
N PRO A 45 -14.80 1.81 6.15
CA PRO A 45 -15.43 2.54 7.26
C PRO A 45 -14.48 2.70 8.46
N SER A 46 -14.67 3.75 9.26
CA SER A 46 -13.90 3.96 10.50
C SER A 46 -14.27 2.96 11.59
N THR A 47 -15.46 2.34 11.50
CA THR A 47 -15.89 1.24 12.36
C THR A 47 -15.80 -0.08 11.61
N LEU A 48 -14.96 -1.01 12.10
CA LEU A 48 -14.62 -2.25 11.40
C LEU A 48 -14.77 -3.45 12.34
N THR A 49 -15.10 -4.62 11.79
CA THR A 49 -15.09 -5.87 12.55
C THR A 49 -13.73 -6.55 12.37
N PRO A 50 -12.95 -6.78 13.46
CA PRO A 50 -11.69 -7.49 13.36
C PRO A 50 -11.87 -8.91 12.83
N ILE A 51 -10.87 -9.42 12.10
CA ILE A 51 -10.83 -10.81 11.64
C ILE A 51 -10.91 -11.75 12.85
N GLY A 52 -11.88 -12.67 12.83
CA GLY A 52 -12.12 -13.61 13.93
C GLY A 52 -12.92 -13.03 15.11
N SER A 53 -13.35 -11.77 15.06
CA SER A 53 -14.26 -11.15 16.03
C SER A 53 -15.69 -11.06 15.49
N GLN A 54 -16.68 -11.04 16.38
CA GLN A 54 -18.08 -10.72 16.05
C GLN A 54 -18.46 -9.27 16.40
N ALA A 55 -17.65 -8.58 17.20
CA ALA A 55 -17.93 -7.22 17.65
C ALA A 55 -17.20 -6.19 16.77
N PRO A 56 -17.90 -5.15 16.29
CA PRO A 56 -17.26 -4.04 15.61
C PRO A 56 -16.43 -3.21 16.58
N VAL A 57 -15.37 -2.61 16.06
CA VAL A 57 -14.46 -1.73 16.77
C VAL A 57 -14.48 -0.37 16.08
N ASP A 58 -14.82 0.65 16.84
CA ASP A 58 -14.67 2.04 16.39
C ASP A 58 -13.18 2.41 16.39
N TYR A 59 -12.71 2.77 15.19
CA TYR A 59 -11.35 3.19 14.89
C TYR A 59 -11.31 4.64 14.38
N THR A 60 -12.34 5.44 14.67
CA THR A 60 -12.40 6.88 14.34
C THR A 60 -11.25 7.64 14.99
N ASN A 61 -10.71 8.64 14.28
CA ASN A 61 -9.58 9.49 14.63
C ASN A 61 -8.27 8.73 14.88
N ALA A 62 -8.06 7.57 14.28
CA ALA A 62 -6.81 6.84 14.45
C ALA A 62 -5.62 7.67 13.99
N ALA A 63 -4.55 7.63 14.79
CA ALA A 63 -3.28 8.20 14.38
C ALA A 63 -2.71 7.33 13.25
N THR A 64 -2.51 7.97 12.10
CA THR A 64 -1.67 7.50 10.98
C THR A 64 -1.97 6.06 10.57
N ILE A 65 -3.01 5.84 9.76
CA ILE A 65 -3.15 4.57 9.01
C ILE A 65 -2.39 4.71 7.69
N GLY A 66 -1.38 3.88 7.46
CA GLY A 66 -0.55 3.97 6.25
C GLY A 66 -0.01 2.63 5.75
N SER A 67 0.31 2.58 4.47
CA SER A 67 0.88 1.47 3.72
C SER A 67 2.10 1.96 2.93
N ALA A 68 2.75 1.08 2.18
CA ALA A 68 3.78 1.41 1.22
C ALA A 68 3.50 0.75 -0.14
N ILE A 69 3.76 1.50 -1.20
CA ILE A 69 3.78 1.00 -2.57
C ILE A 69 5.24 0.77 -2.95
N THR A 70 5.58 -0.46 -3.25
CA THR A 70 6.89 -0.82 -3.79
C THR A 70 6.79 -0.97 -5.31
N ILE A 71 7.76 -0.45 -6.06
CA ILE A 71 7.77 -0.53 -7.53
C ILE A 71 8.99 -1.30 -8.02
N VAL A 72 8.75 -2.36 -8.79
CA VAL A 72 9.77 -3.18 -9.45
C VAL A 72 9.67 -3.00 -10.97
N GLU A 73 10.80 -2.73 -11.63
CA GLU A 73 10.96 -2.94 -13.07
C GLU A 73 11.51 -4.35 -13.32
N TYR A 74 10.89 -5.06 -14.26
CA TYR A 74 11.35 -6.35 -14.77
C TYR A 74 12.20 -6.14 -16.02
N LEU A 75 13.48 -6.48 -15.92
CA LEU A 75 14.47 -6.35 -16.97
C LEU A 75 14.76 -7.71 -17.62
N PRO A 76 15.38 -7.72 -18.82
CA PRO A 76 15.91 -8.95 -19.40
C PRO A 76 16.83 -9.71 -18.43
N ASN A 77 16.97 -11.02 -18.62
CA ASN A 77 17.81 -11.91 -17.79
C ASN A 77 17.40 -12.03 -16.32
N LYS A 78 16.10 -11.84 -16.02
CA LYS A 78 15.54 -11.95 -14.66
C LYS A 78 16.08 -10.92 -13.67
N GLU A 79 16.69 -9.85 -14.17
CA GLU A 79 17.10 -8.73 -13.35
C GLU A 79 15.86 -7.93 -12.88
N ARG A 80 15.91 -7.48 -11.63
CA ARG A 80 14.89 -6.62 -11.03
C ARG A 80 15.56 -5.39 -10.47
N LYS A 81 14.91 -4.23 -10.65
CA LYS A 81 15.38 -2.96 -10.11
C LYS A 81 14.22 -2.19 -9.51
N TRP A 82 14.53 -1.42 -8.49
CA TRP A 82 13.61 -0.56 -7.76
C TRP A 82 13.52 0.80 -8.44
N TYR A 83 12.31 1.29 -8.69
CA TYR A 83 12.10 2.45 -9.58
C TYR A 83 11.03 3.42 -9.10
N VAL A 84 10.89 3.63 -7.79
CA VAL A 84 9.87 4.57 -7.28
C VAL A 84 10.05 5.99 -7.85
N TYR A 85 11.29 6.43 -8.10
CA TYR A 85 11.58 7.76 -8.63
C TYR A 85 11.25 7.95 -10.12
N ASP A 86 11.00 6.87 -10.86
CA ASP A 86 10.53 6.94 -12.26
C ASP A 86 9.00 7.15 -12.33
N PHE A 87 8.36 7.38 -11.20
CA PHE A 87 6.94 7.70 -11.08
C PHE A 87 6.75 9.01 -10.32
N ASP A 88 5.72 9.77 -10.69
CA ASP A 88 5.23 10.88 -9.87
C ASP A 88 4.01 10.41 -9.07
N PHE A 89 3.97 10.77 -7.79
CA PHE A 89 2.88 10.45 -6.88
C PHE A 89 2.16 11.72 -6.44
N ILE A 90 0.87 11.80 -6.74
CA ILE A 90 0.05 12.97 -6.44
C ILE A 90 -1.11 12.50 -5.56
N ALA A 91 -1.08 12.89 -4.28
CA ALA A 91 -2.14 12.57 -3.33
C ALA A 91 -3.39 13.41 -3.63
N MET A 92 -4.47 12.76 -4.07
CA MET A 92 -5.79 13.38 -4.21
C MET A 92 -6.61 13.25 -2.91
N LYS A 93 -6.43 12.14 -2.21
CA LYS A 93 -6.92 11.91 -0.83
C LYS A 93 -5.85 11.15 -0.06
N GLY A 94 -5.64 11.55 1.19
CA GLY A 94 -4.57 11.01 2.02
C GLY A 94 -3.25 11.73 1.80
N GLU A 95 -2.16 11.01 1.95
CA GLU A 95 -0.79 11.51 1.79
C GLU A 95 0.02 10.49 1.00
N ALA A 96 0.94 10.97 0.15
CA ALA A 96 2.04 10.19 -0.42
C ALA A 96 3.35 10.86 0.02
N PHE A 97 4.30 10.07 0.50
CA PHE A 97 5.56 10.57 1.00
C PHE A 97 6.68 9.56 0.79
N ASN A 98 7.83 10.05 0.35
CA ASN A 98 9.06 9.27 0.33
C ASN A 98 9.83 9.49 1.63
N SER A 99 10.24 8.42 2.31
CA SER A 99 11.12 8.52 3.47
C SER A 99 12.55 8.21 3.06
N THR A 100 13.42 9.22 3.08
CA THR A 100 14.86 9.02 2.83
C THR A 100 15.57 8.25 3.96
N ASN A 101 14.86 7.95 5.06
CA ASN A 101 15.39 7.27 6.25
C ASN A 101 15.16 5.74 6.23
N ILE A 102 14.87 5.16 5.06
CA ILE A 102 14.79 3.71 4.86
C ILE A 102 16.02 3.20 4.08
N PRO A 103 16.41 1.92 4.21
CA PRO A 103 17.63 1.42 3.57
C PRO A 103 17.64 1.50 2.04
N VAL A 104 16.46 1.54 1.41
CA VAL A 104 16.27 1.57 -0.04
C VAL A 104 15.13 2.56 -0.37
N PRO A 105 15.35 3.88 -0.25
CA PRO A 105 14.31 4.89 -0.47
C PRO A 105 13.77 4.91 -1.91
N GLU A 106 14.54 4.40 -2.86
CA GLU A 106 14.16 4.20 -4.26
C GLU A 106 13.18 3.03 -4.48
N ALA A 107 12.95 2.19 -3.48
CA ALA A 107 12.09 1.01 -3.60
C ALA A 107 10.63 1.29 -3.33
N ALA A 108 10.32 2.21 -2.42
CA ALA A 108 8.97 2.34 -1.90
C ALA A 108 8.54 3.79 -1.65
N GLU A 109 7.27 4.05 -1.93
CA GLU A 109 6.56 5.27 -1.57
C GLU A 109 5.61 4.96 -0.42
N GLY A 110 5.71 5.74 0.65
CA GLY A 110 4.76 5.67 1.76
C GLY A 110 3.44 6.33 1.37
N VAL A 111 2.33 5.73 1.79
CA VAL A 111 0.99 6.29 1.58
C VAL A 111 0.18 6.23 2.86
N ARG A 112 -0.65 7.24 3.12
CA ARG A 112 -1.54 7.30 4.29
C ARG A 112 -2.97 7.60 3.89
N TYR A 113 -3.88 7.04 4.65
CA TYR A 113 -5.30 7.33 4.57
C TYR A 113 -5.61 8.64 5.29
N VAL A 114 -6.59 9.37 4.77
CA VAL A 114 -7.26 10.45 5.50
C VAL A 114 -8.63 9.98 5.95
N GLU A 115 -9.05 10.34 7.16
CA GLU A 115 -10.41 10.09 7.59
C GLU A 115 -11.33 11.23 7.15
N THR A 116 -12.38 10.93 6.41
CA THR A 116 -13.47 11.87 6.15
C THR A 116 -14.84 11.18 6.24
N ASN A 117 -15.81 11.86 6.85
CA ASN A 117 -17.21 11.39 6.90
C ASN A 117 -17.38 9.94 7.40
N GLY A 118 -16.62 9.54 8.43
CA GLY A 118 -16.70 8.20 9.03
C GLY A 118 -16.06 7.08 8.18
N LYS A 119 -15.17 7.44 7.24
CA LYS A 119 -14.41 6.51 6.42
C LYS A 119 -12.95 6.92 6.34
N TYR A 120 -12.08 5.94 6.18
CA TYR A 120 -10.71 6.16 5.76
C TYR A 120 -10.60 6.04 4.25
N GLU A 121 -9.98 7.03 3.62
CA GLU A 121 -9.87 7.15 2.17
C GLU A 121 -8.41 7.38 1.77
N MET A 122 -8.00 6.69 0.70
CA MET A 122 -6.73 6.89 0.03
C MET A 122 -6.97 6.93 -1.48
N LYS A 123 -6.51 8.00 -2.13
CA LYS A 123 -6.51 8.11 -3.59
C LYS A 123 -5.24 8.78 -4.06
N ILE A 124 -4.34 7.99 -4.64
CA ILE A 124 -3.03 8.45 -5.12
C ILE A 124 -3.00 8.29 -6.64
N ALA A 125 -2.72 9.38 -7.35
CA ALA A 125 -2.44 9.33 -8.78
C ALA A 125 -0.94 9.02 -8.97
N ILE A 126 -0.66 8.03 -9.81
CA ILE A 126 0.68 7.50 -10.08
C ILE A 126 0.93 7.67 -11.58
N VAL A 127 1.96 8.41 -11.95
CA VAL A 127 2.25 8.78 -13.35
C VAL A 127 3.64 8.24 -13.74
N PRO A 128 3.75 7.28 -14.67
CA PRO A 128 5.03 6.77 -15.13
C PRO A 128 5.74 7.80 -16.01
N LYS A 129 7.04 7.99 -15.77
CA LYS A 129 7.90 8.90 -16.55
C LYS A 129 8.75 8.18 -17.59
N LYS A 130 8.80 6.85 -17.53
CA LYS A 130 9.66 6.01 -18.36
C LYS A 130 8.94 4.74 -18.81
N LYS A 131 9.31 4.27 -20.01
CA LYS A 131 8.87 2.99 -20.57
C LYS A 131 9.51 1.82 -19.83
N GLY A 132 8.79 0.72 -19.71
CA GLY A 132 9.27 -0.48 -19.04
C GLY A 132 8.15 -1.44 -18.67
N ASN A 133 8.52 -2.57 -18.08
CA ASN A 133 7.59 -3.54 -17.52
C ASN A 133 7.64 -3.42 -16.01
N TYR A 134 6.52 -3.05 -15.38
CA TYR A 134 6.50 -2.71 -13.97
C TYR A 134 5.50 -3.56 -13.20
N ALA A 135 5.81 -3.79 -11.94
CA ALA A 135 4.88 -4.32 -10.95
C ALA A 135 4.82 -3.40 -9.73
N PHE A 136 3.61 -3.07 -9.31
CA PHE A 136 3.32 -2.40 -8.04
C PHE A 136 2.99 -3.46 -7.00
N LEU A 137 3.69 -3.42 -5.87
CA LEU A 137 3.43 -4.27 -4.71
C LEU A 137 2.91 -3.38 -3.58
N LEU A 138 1.72 -3.67 -3.08
CA LEU A 138 1.11 -2.90 -2.00
C LEU A 138 1.22 -3.64 -0.67
N SER A 139 1.89 -3.05 0.31
CA SER A 139 2.00 -3.67 1.64
C SER A 139 0.66 -3.62 2.38
N ASN A 140 0.53 -4.41 3.44
CA ASN A 140 -0.52 -4.15 4.44
C ASN A 140 -0.36 -2.75 5.05
N ALA A 141 -1.46 -2.22 5.55
CA ALA A 141 -1.45 -0.96 6.29
C ALA A 141 -1.34 -1.19 7.80
N TYR A 142 -0.81 -0.20 8.50
CA TYR A 142 -0.65 -0.19 9.96
C TYR A 142 -1.10 1.15 10.50
N SER A 143 -1.65 1.13 11.71
CA SER A 143 -1.88 2.33 12.51
C SER A 143 -0.86 2.48 13.62
N ASP A 144 -0.58 3.71 14.02
CA ASP A 144 0.26 3.96 15.19
C ASP A 144 -0.54 3.94 16.50
N SER A 145 -1.79 4.38 16.50
CA SER A 145 -2.70 4.24 17.65
C SER A 145 -4.15 4.60 17.30
N ARG A 146 -5.09 4.31 18.21
CA ARG A 146 -6.40 4.98 18.24
C ARG A 146 -6.30 6.30 19.00
N ALA A 147 -6.89 7.39 18.51
CA ALA A 147 -7.03 8.60 19.32
C ALA A 147 -8.22 8.50 20.30
N ILE A 148 -8.19 7.52 21.21
CA ILE A 148 -9.15 7.50 22.32
C ILE A 148 -8.59 8.42 23.41
N LYS A 149 -9.27 9.55 23.66
CA LYS A 149 -8.93 10.43 24.78
C LYS A 149 -8.89 9.62 26.08
N GLY A 150 -7.70 9.52 26.69
CA GLY A 150 -7.50 8.90 28.00
C GLY A 150 -7.39 7.37 28.03
N LYS A 151 -7.29 6.66 26.89
CA LYS A 151 -7.02 5.20 26.87
C LYS A 151 -6.00 4.83 25.79
N ASP A 152 -5.04 4.01 26.21
CA ASP A 152 -4.05 3.24 25.44
C ASP A 152 -3.63 3.82 24.08
N ARG A 153 -2.60 4.67 24.12
CA ARG A 153 -1.79 5.12 22.97
C ARG A 153 -1.11 3.95 22.21
N CYS A 154 -1.35 2.71 22.60
CA CYS A 154 -0.73 1.49 22.09
C CYS A 154 -1.74 0.56 21.39
N ASP A 155 -2.99 1.00 21.18
CA ASP A 155 -4.01 0.23 20.44
C ASP A 155 -3.76 0.26 18.92
N ARG A 156 -2.66 -0.35 18.49
CA ARG A 156 -2.28 -0.53 17.09
C ARG A 156 -3.17 -1.57 16.41
N ALA A 157 -3.36 -1.40 15.11
CA ALA A 157 -4.05 -2.35 14.25
C ALA A 157 -3.28 -2.57 12.95
N THR A 158 -3.41 -3.79 12.43
CA THR A 158 -3.00 -4.13 11.07
C THR A 158 -4.23 -4.15 10.17
N PHE A 159 -4.06 -3.66 8.95
CA PHE A 159 -5.07 -3.67 7.91
C PHE A 159 -4.53 -4.53 6.77
N SER A 160 -4.98 -5.78 6.74
CA SER A 160 -4.67 -6.72 5.67
C SER A 160 -5.37 -6.24 4.40
N ILE A 161 -4.59 -5.66 3.49
CA ILE A 161 -5.11 -5.15 2.23
C ILE A 161 -5.26 -6.34 1.26
N SER A 162 -6.34 -6.38 0.51
CA SER A 162 -6.52 -7.26 -0.65
C SER A 162 -6.73 -6.40 -1.90
N LEU A 163 -5.89 -6.59 -2.92
CA LEU A 163 -6.09 -5.95 -4.21
C LEU A 163 -7.27 -6.58 -4.96
N GLN A 164 -8.13 -5.74 -5.51
CA GLN A 164 -9.28 -6.15 -6.32
C GLN A 164 -8.91 -6.41 -7.79
N ASN A 165 -7.75 -5.95 -8.25
CA ASN A 165 -7.24 -6.22 -9.59
C ASN A 165 -7.06 -7.72 -9.85
N ASP A 166 -7.01 -8.11 -11.13
CA ASP A 166 -6.75 -9.50 -11.49
C ASP A 166 -5.31 -9.91 -11.15
N HIS A 167 -5.16 -10.58 -10.00
CA HIS A 167 -3.90 -11.12 -9.53
C HIS A 167 -3.30 -12.14 -10.51
N GLN A 168 -4.12 -12.99 -11.12
CA GLN A 168 -3.62 -14.02 -12.04
C GLN A 168 -3.09 -13.40 -13.33
N ALA A 169 -3.77 -12.38 -13.86
CA ALA A 169 -3.26 -11.61 -15.00
C ALA A 169 -1.93 -10.93 -14.68
N SER A 170 -1.81 -10.33 -13.49
CA SER A 170 -0.56 -9.68 -13.06
C SER A 170 0.59 -10.69 -12.92
N VAL A 171 0.33 -11.85 -12.32
CA VAL A 171 1.32 -12.94 -12.20
C VAL A 171 1.74 -13.44 -13.59
N ALA A 172 0.80 -13.70 -14.49
CA ALA A 172 1.11 -14.16 -15.85
C ALA A 172 2.00 -13.19 -16.64
N LEU A 173 1.80 -11.88 -16.49
CA LEU A 173 2.69 -10.87 -17.08
C LEU A 173 4.10 -10.96 -16.51
N MET A 174 4.23 -11.03 -15.19
CA MET A 174 5.53 -11.12 -14.53
C MET A 174 6.28 -12.40 -14.89
N GLU A 175 5.58 -13.54 -15.00
CA GLU A 175 6.18 -14.81 -15.44
C GLU A 175 6.70 -14.73 -16.88
N LYS A 176 5.93 -14.08 -17.76
CA LYS A 176 6.34 -13.81 -19.14
C LYS A 176 7.60 -12.94 -19.20
N TRP A 177 7.72 -11.92 -18.37
CA TRP A 177 8.90 -11.05 -18.34
C TRP A 177 10.12 -11.71 -17.69
N SER A 178 9.89 -12.63 -16.75
CA SER A 178 10.93 -13.31 -15.98
C SER A 178 11.41 -14.62 -16.59
N ASP A 179 10.82 -15.04 -17.72
CA ASP A 179 11.08 -16.34 -18.36
C ASP A 179 11.02 -17.49 -17.35
N GLY A 180 9.95 -17.54 -16.57
CA GLY A 180 9.74 -18.54 -15.53
C GLY A 180 8.79 -18.11 -14.41
N PRO A 181 8.49 -19.03 -13.48
CA PRO A 181 7.57 -18.78 -12.38
C PRO A 181 8.10 -17.68 -11.46
N VAL A 182 7.19 -16.83 -10.99
CA VAL A 182 7.49 -15.80 -9.98
C VAL A 182 6.92 -16.23 -8.63
N GLY A 183 7.74 -16.13 -7.58
CA GLY A 183 7.32 -16.46 -6.21
C GLY A 183 6.53 -15.35 -5.51
N GLU A 184 6.01 -14.38 -6.26
CA GLU A 184 5.30 -13.23 -5.70
C GLU A 184 3.93 -13.66 -5.17
N GLN A 185 3.82 -13.76 -3.85
CA GLN A 185 2.57 -13.99 -3.16
C GLN A 185 2.06 -12.65 -2.61
N GLY A 186 0.93 -12.17 -3.13
CA GLY A 186 0.21 -11.05 -2.50
C GLY A 186 -0.35 -10.01 -3.46
N ASN A 187 -0.45 -8.79 -2.93
CA ASN A 187 -1.05 -7.61 -3.55
C ASN A 187 -0.14 -7.03 -4.64
N VAL A 188 -0.13 -7.67 -5.80
CA VAL A 188 0.62 -7.23 -6.98
C VAL A 188 -0.28 -6.77 -8.11
N TYR A 189 0.13 -5.70 -8.78
CA TYR A 189 -0.47 -5.20 -10.02
C TYR A 189 0.63 -4.98 -11.06
N ALA A 190 0.56 -5.69 -12.19
CA ALA A 190 1.60 -5.65 -13.22
C ALA A 190 1.08 -5.06 -14.54
N PHE A 191 1.89 -4.25 -15.19
CA PHE A 191 1.57 -3.58 -16.46
C PHE A 191 2.82 -3.17 -17.25
N THR A 192 2.66 -2.94 -18.54
CA THR A 192 3.70 -2.38 -19.42
C THR A 192 3.43 -0.90 -19.69
N VAL A 193 4.46 -0.07 -19.56
CA VAL A 193 4.47 1.33 -20.01
C VAL A 193 5.12 1.40 -21.39
N ASN A 194 4.37 1.89 -22.38
CA ASN A 194 4.81 2.04 -23.77
C ASN A 194 5.25 3.46 -24.13
#